data_AF-A0A7Y2WC98-F1
#
_entry.id   AF-A0A7Y2WC98-F1
#
_cell.length_a   1.000
_cell.length_b   1.000
_cell.length_c   1.000
_cell.angle_alpha   90.00
_cell.angle_beta   90.00
_cell.angle_gamma   90.00
#
_symmetry.space_group_name_H-M   'P 1'
#
loop_
_entity.id
_entity.type
_entity.pdbx_description
1 polymer ?
#
loop_
_entity_poly.entity_id
_entity_poly.type
_entity_poly.pdbx_seq_one_letter_code
_entity_poly.pdbx_strand_id
1 'polypeptide(L)'
;MFFTESQVQLIIISTCVVFFIIVCIKPLRDLAIWIINKLLIPAIFWLANYIILYSLKKFKDVLVSHKEILKNLYTSRAIIFLNLEDQRQDRDKKMNRKTQ
;
A
#
# COMPACT_ATOMS: atom_id res chain seq x y z
N MET A 1 29.36 6.17 13.07
CA MET A 1 30.68 5.63 12.67
C MET A 1 30.70 5.65 11.15
N PHE A 2 31.35 6.64 10.54
CA PHE A 2 31.44 6.74 9.08
C PHE A 2 32.64 5.93 8.61
N PHE A 3 32.40 4.94 7.75
CA PHE A 3 33.47 4.16 7.13
C PHE A 3 34.27 5.07 6.18
N THR A 4 35.59 4.99 6.24
CA THR A 4 36.46 5.70 5.29
C THR A 4 36.38 5.01 3.92
N GLU A 5 36.66 5.74 2.83
CA GLU A 5 36.63 5.17 1.47
C GLU A 5 37.52 3.91 1.35
N SER A 6 38.68 3.92 2.03
CA SER A 6 39.57 2.77 2.11
C SER A 6 38.93 1.54 2.79
N GLN A 7 38.12 1.74 3.82
CA GLN A 7 37.41 0.64 4.49
C GLN A 7 36.31 0.07 3.60
N VAL A 8 35.57 0.92 2.88
CA VAL A 8 34.55 0.48 1.93
C VAL A 8 35.18 -0.35 0.80
N GLN A 9 36.31 0.09 0.24
CA GLN A 9 37.04 -0.66 -0.78
C GLN A 9 37.53 -2.02 -0.26
N LEU A 10 38.09 -2.06 0.95
CA LEU A 10 38.53 -3.31 1.57
C LEU A 10 37.38 -4.29 1.80
N ILE A 11 36.21 -3.79 2.23
CA ILE A 11 35.01 -4.61 2.39
C ILE A 11 34.61 -5.18 1.02
N ILE A 12 34.51 -4.36 -0.01
CA ILE A 12 34.12 -4.81 -1.37
C ILE A 12 35.09 -5.88 -1.88
N ILE A 13 36.40 -5.65 -1.78
CA ILE A 13 37.42 -6.61 -2.22
C ILE A 13 37.30 -7.92 -1.43
N SER A 14 37.17 -7.84 -0.11
CA SER A 14 36.97 -9.01 0.75
C SER A 14 35.72 -9.82 0.35
N THR A 15 34.61 -9.14 0.11
CA THR A 15 33.35 -9.80 -0.30
C THR A 15 33.49 -10.49 -1.66
N CYS A 16 34.16 -9.85 -2.62
CA CYS A 16 34.44 -10.43 -3.94
C CYS A 16 35.32 -11.69 -3.85
N VAL A 17 36.36 -11.68 -3.00
CA VAL A 17 37.24 -12.84 -2.79
C VAL A 17 36.47 -14.02 -2.19
N VAL A 18 35.65 -13.76 -1.16
CA VAL A 18 34.80 -14.80 -0.56
C VAL A 18 33.84 -15.39 -1.59
N PHE A 19 33.23 -14.55 -2.42
CA PHE A 19 32.32 -15.00 -3.47
C PHE A 19 33.04 -15.87 -4.52
N PHE A 20 34.26 -15.48 -4.92
CA PHE A 20 35.08 -16.26 -5.84
C PHE A 20 35.39 -17.66 -5.30
N ILE A 21 35.76 -17.76 -4.01
CA ILE A 21 36.03 -19.04 -3.33
C ILE A 21 34.78 -19.93 -3.35
N ILE A 22 33.60 -19.36 -3.02
CA ILE A 22 32.33 -20.09 -3.01
C ILE A 22 31.98 -20.64 -4.40
N VAL A 23 32.25 -19.87 -5.47
CA VAL A 23 31.96 -20.30 -6.84
C VAL A 23 32.93 -21.37 -7.34
N CYS A 24 34.21 -21.29 -6.98
CA CYS A 24 35.24 -22.24 -7.39
C CYS A 24 35.08 -23.62 -6.74
N ILE A 25 34.59 -23.68 -5.50
CA ILE A 25 34.43 -24.93 -4.75
C ILE A 25 33.02 -25.51 -5.03
N LYS A 26 32.95 -26.56 -5.87
CA LYS A 26 31.69 -27.23 -6.27
C LYS A 26 30.68 -27.43 -5.13
N PRO A 27 31.01 -28.07 -3.99
CA PRO A 27 30.03 -28.31 -2.94
C PRO A 27 29.50 -27.02 -2.28
N LEU A 28 30.34 -25.98 -2.17
CA LEU A 28 29.92 -24.68 -1.63
C LEU A 28 28.98 -23.96 -2.59
N ARG A 29 29.25 -24.01 -3.89
CA ARG A 29 28.38 -23.46 -4.92
C ARG A 29 27.01 -24.12 -4.91
N ASP A 30 26.98 -25.46 -4.88
CA ASP A 30 25.71 -26.21 -4.92
C ASP A 30 24.89 -25.96 -3.64
N LEU A 31 25.56 -25.84 -2.48
CA LEU A 31 24.93 -25.45 -1.21
C LEU A 31 24.37 -24.02 -1.28
N ALA A 32 25.12 -23.06 -1.83
CA ALA A 32 24.66 -21.69 -1.98
C ALA A 32 23.43 -21.60 -2.89
N ILE A 33 23.44 -22.32 -4.02
CA ILE A 33 22.29 -22.41 -4.94
C ILE A 33 21.08 -23.04 -4.23
N TRP A 34 21.31 -24.09 -3.44
CA TRP A 34 20.24 -24.73 -2.66
C TRP A 34 19.63 -23.76 -1.64
N ILE A 35 20.45 -23.01 -0.88
CA ILE A 35 19.97 -21.98 0.06
C ILE A 35 19.14 -20.92 -0.67
N ILE A 36 19.64 -20.40 -1.80
CA ILE A 36 18.94 -19.39 -2.58
C ILE A 36 17.56 -19.91 -3.01
N ASN A 37 17.53 -21.12 -3.58
CA ASN A 37 16.31 -21.69 -4.17
C ASN A 37 15.31 -22.16 -3.12
N LYS A 38 15.76 -22.70 -1.98
CA LYS A 38 14.88 -23.34 -0.99
C LYS A 38 14.53 -22.45 0.20
N LEU A 39 15.35 -21.45 0.52
CA LEU A 39 15.12 -20.57 1.66
C LEU A 39 14.84 -19.15 1.21
N LEU A 40 15.77 -18.57 0.44
CA LEU A 40 15.78 -17.14 0.14
C LEU A 40 14.61 -16.74 -0.78
N ILE A 41 14.40 -17.47 -1.88
CA ILE A 41 13.29 -17.19 -2.80
C ILE A 41 11.92 -17.37 -2.09
N PRO A 42 11.61 -18.49 -1.42
CA PRO A 42 10.34 -18.63 -0.71
C PRO A 42 10.12 -17.57 0.38
N ALA A 43 11.18 -17.20 1.12
CA ALA A 43 11.09 -16.16 2.14
C ALA A 43 10.75 -14.79 1.53
N ILE A 44 11.39 -14.42 0.42
CA ILE A 44 11.08 -13.17 -0.30
C ILE A 44 9.63 -13.17 -0.80
N PHE A 45 9.17 -14.27 -1.40
CA PHE A 45 7.79 -14.40 -1.85
C PHE A 45 6.79 -14.28 -0.69
N TRP A 46 7.08 -14.90 0.45
CA TRP A 46 6.25 -14.77 1.65
C TRP A 46 6.19 -13.33 2.15
N LEU A 47 7.34 -12.67 2.23
CA LEU A 47 7.45 -11.29 2.70
C LEU A 47 6.74 -10.31 1.75
N ALA A 48 6.88 -10.51 0.44
CA ALA A 48 6.18 -9.74 -0.57
C ALA A 48 4.66 -9.92 -0.47
N ASN A 49 4.18 -11.15 -0.33
CA ASN A 49 2.75 -11.44 -0.11
C ASN A 49 2.22 -10.78 1.16
N TYR A 50 2.98 -10.83 2.25
CA TYR A 50 2.61 -10.17 3.50
C TYR A 50 2.47 -8.65 3.32
N ILE A 51 3.45 -8.01 2.67
CA ILE A 51 3.42 -6.57 2.38
C ILE A 51 2.22 -6.20 1.51
N ILE A 52 1.95 -6.98 0.45
CA ILE A 52 0.82 -6.74 -0.46
C ILE A 52 -0.51 -6.84 0.30
N LEU A 53 -0.71 -7.90 1.09
CA LEU A 53 -1.92 -8.09 1.88
C LEU A 53 -2.11 -6.97 2.91
N TYR A 54 -1.03 -6.56 3.57
CA TYR A 54 -1.06 -5.46 4.53
C TYR A 54 -1.41 -4.13 3.85
N SER A 55 -0.81 -3.85 2.69
CA SER A 55 -1.10 -2.66 1.89
C SER A 55 -2.56 -2.61 1.45
N LEU A 56 -3.08 -3.73 0.93
CA LEU A 56 -4.49 -3.86 0.55
C LEU A 56 -5.44 -3.62 1.73
N LYS A 57 -5.10 -4.15 2.91
CA LYS A 57 -5.88 -3.92 4.13
C LYS A 57 -5.89 -2.44 4.50
N LYS A 58 -4.73 -1.79 4.51
CA LYS A 58 -4.64 -0.34 4.79
C LYS A 58 -5.40 0.50 3.78
N PHE A 59 -5.31 0.16 2.50
CA PHE A 59 -6.06 0.84 1.46
C PHE A 59 -7.58 0.69 1.63
N LYS A 60 -8.04 -0.53 1.95
CA LYS A 60 -9.45 -0.79 2.26
C LYS A 60 -9.91 0.01 3.47
N ASP A 61 -9.14 0.05 4.55
CA ASP A 61 -9.47 0.80 5.75
C ASP A 61 -9.60 2.30 5.45
N VAL A 62 -8.71 2.85 4.63
CA VAL A 62 -8.77 4.24 4.15
C VAL A 62 -10.01 4.49 3.29
N LEU A 63 -10.34 3.60 2.35
CA LEU A 63 -11.55 3.75 1.55
C LEU A 63 -12.83 3.71 2.40
N VAL A 64 -12.88 2.84 3.40
CA VAL A 64 -14.02 2.75 4.32
C VAL A 64 -14.12 4.00 5.18
N SER A 65 -13.01 4.52 5.70
CA SER A 65 -13.03 5.76 6.49
C SER A 65 -13.45 6.98 5.68
N HIS A 66 -13.13 7.01 4.38
CA HIS A 66 -13.52 8.08 3.47
C HIS A 66 -14.84 7.81 2.74
N LYS A 67 -15.49 6.68 2.99
CA LYS A 67 -16.77 6.33 2.36
C LYS A 67 -17.85 7.37 2.64
N GLU A 68 -17.87 7.95 3.84
CA GLU A 68 -18.83 9.01 4.18
C GLU A 68 -18.54 10.33 3.48
N ILE A 69 -17.25 10.67 3.31
CA ILE A 69 -16.80 11.86 2.58
C ILE A 69 -17.09 11.70 1.09
N LEU A 70 -16.75 10.57 0.49
CA LEU A 70 -17.08 10.20 -0.89
C LEU A 70 -18.59 10.19 -1.11
N LYS A 71 -19.36 9.61 -0.18
CA LYS A 71 -20.82 9.63 -0.23
C LYS A 71 -21.34 11.05 -0.24
N ASN A 72 -20.82 11.94 0.61
CA ASN A 72 -21.21 13.36 0.64
C ASN A 72 -20.75 14.18 -0.57
N LEU A 73 -19.65 13.79 -1.23
CA LEU A 73 -19.17 14.41 -2.48
C LEU A 73 -20.05 14.03 -3.68
N TYR A 74 -20.52 12.78 -3.74
CA TYR A 74 -21.39 12.30 -4.83
C TYR A 74 -22.88 12.50 -4.58
N THR A 75 -23.31 12.75 -3.34
CA THR A 75 -24.69 13.19 -3.09
C THR A 75 -24.81 14.66 -3.41
N SER A 76 -25.52 14.98 -4.50
CA SER A 76 -25.87 16.35 -4.86
C SER A 76 -26.60 17.03 -3.70
N ARG A 77 -25.90 17.89 -2.95
CA ARG A 77 -26.47 18.74 -1.91
C ARG A 77 -26.78 20.12 -2.46
N ALA A 78 -27.58 20.21 -3.52
CA ALA A 78 -28.28 21.44 -3.83
C ALA A 78 -29.42 21.16 -4.82
N ILE A 79 -30.66 21.12 -4.32
CA ILE A 79 -31.78 21.56 -5.15
C ILE A 79 -31.68 23.09 -5.12
N ILE A 80 -31.00 23.67 -6.10
CA ILE A 80 -31.01 25.11 -6.30
C ILE A 80 -32.38 25.42 -6.90
N PHE A 81 -33.30 25.91 -6.08
CA PHE A 81 -34.56 26.44 -6.56
C PHE A 81 -34.26 27.73 -7.31
N LEU A 82 -34.54 27.76 -8.61
CA LEU A 82 -34.27 28.92 -9.46
C LEU A 82 -35.10 30.14 -9.06
N ASN A 83 -36.21 29.94 -8.33
CA ASN A 83 -37.15 30.99 -7.95
C ASN A 83 -37.66 30.83 -6.51
N LEU A 84 -37.95 31.96 -5.85
CA LEU A 84 -38.40 32.00 -4.45
C LEU A 84 -39.82 31.41 -4.26
N GLU A 85 -40.66 31.44 -5.30
CA GLU A 85 -41.98 30.79 -5.30
C GLU A 85 -41.89 29.26 -5.15
N ASP A 86 -40.92 28.61 -5.80
CA ASP A 86 -40.79 27.14 -5.79
C ASP A 86 -40.37 26.62 -4.41
N GLN A 87 -39.57 27.40 -3.68
CA GLN A 87 -39.24 27.11 -2.28
C GLN A 87 -40.47 27.19 -1.36
N ARG A 88 -41.39 28.11 -1.63
CA ARG A 88 -42.62 28.27 -0.83
C ARG A 88 -43.59 27.13 -1.07
N GLN A 89 -43.81 26.73 -2.33
CA GLN A 89 -44.72 25.63 -2.67
C GLN A 89 -44.32 24.30 -2.01
N ASP A 90 -43.03 23.97 -1.98
CA ASP A 90 -42.57 22.73 -1.34
C ASP A 90 -42.61 22.81 0.20
N ARG A 91 -42.37 24.00 0.78
CA ARG A 91 -42.52 24.23 2.22
C ARG A 91 -43.98 24.09 2.65
N ASP A 92 -44.91 24.61 1.86
CA ASP A 92 -46.35 24.53 2.12
C ASP A 92 -46.89 23.10 1.90
N LYS A 93 -46.40 22.37 0.89
CA LYS A 93 -46.67 20.93 0.72
C LYS A 93 -46.17 20.11 1.91
N LYS A 94 -45.03 20.47 2.49
CA LYS A 94 -44.44 19.77 3.64
C LYS A 94 -45.14 20.13 4.96
N MET A 95 -45.71 21.32 5.07
CA MET A 95 -46.54 21.74 6.20
C MET A 95 -47.90 21.03 6.17
N ASN A 96 -48.54 20.94 5.01
CA ASN A 96 -49.84 20.27 4.86
C ASN A 96 -49.80 18.74 5.06
N ARG A 97 -48.62 18.10 4.95
CA ARG A 97 -48.43 16.67 5.26
C ARG A 97 -48.23 16.36 6.74
N LYS A 98 -48.01 17.37 7.59
CA LYS A 98 -47.84 17.19 9.05
C LYS A 98 -49.16 17.31 9.81
N THR A 99 -50.25 17.61 9.12
CA THR A 99 -51.58 17.82 9.70
C THR A 99 -52.54 16.65 9.45
N GLN A 100 -52.04 15.50 9.00
CA GLN A 100 -52.78 14.24 8.94
C GLN A 100 -52.15 13.21 9.89
#